data_AF-A0A915B3V1-F1
#
_entry.id   AF-A0A915B3V1-F1
#
_cell.length_a   1.000
_cell.length_b   1.000
_cell.length_c   1.000
_cell.angle_alpha   90.00
_cell.angle_beta   90.00
_cell.angle_gamma   90.00
#
_symmetry.space_group_name_H-M   'P 1'
#
loop_
_entity.id
_entity.type
_entity.pdbx_description
1 polymer ?
#
loop_
_entity_poly.entity_id
_entity_poly.type
_entity_poly.pdbx_seq_one_letter_code
_entity_poly.pdbx_strand_id
1 'polypeptide(L)'
;GNERWANEEVRDMIADCFVTGKWDNEEDATMQLAANEHASHESEDETSDTEESSMGDSSQDGKETSTEEKEKKSVEESDEAENRIRRMKKEKLKRNFNAEYDETNQHYTQLKEELEAQSKLNKSVFEELDESTRQQLEGFRAGVYVRVEFEQVPVEFVEHFDSTKPYIIGGLLTGEQNIASVQVRIKKHRWYERILKSRDPLIISCGWRRFQTVMIYYIQDHNMRQRFLKYTPEHLYCEAAFWGPITAQNTAFLALQSVDEEMKGFRIAATGVVLNLDKTFQVVKKLKLVGQPYEVFKKSAFIKGMFNTALEVAKFEGAAIRTVSGIRGQVKKALREPPGAFRATFEDKILLRDLVFLRSWVTVPVPRFYTPVSDHLLASDKKWEGMRTVGRLRFERGLKPPQKDDSLYHPVERRPFESAPLVIPKTLQKELPYRLKPKEGALIKKNKGDPLVNMHTVVILEPHES
;
A
#
# COMPACT_ATOMS: atom_id res chain seq x y z
N GLY A 1 5.53 -14.56 -62.55
CA GLY A 1 6.32 -15.06 -61.39
C GLY A 1 7.62 -14.29 -61.33
N ASN A 2 8.70 -14.83 -61.88
CA ASN A 2 10.05 -14.26 -61.70
C ASN A 2 10.45 -13.20 -62.74
N GLU A 3 9.68 -13.01 -63.83
CA GLU A 3 10.05 -12.11 -64.94
C GLU A 3 10.20 -10.63 -64.55
N ARG A 4 9.42 -10.13 -63.57
CA ARG A 4 9.62 -8.77 -63.05
C ARG A 4 10.98 -8.54 -62.38
N TRP A 5 11.65 -9.62 -61.93
CA TRP A 5 13.00 -9.58 -61.37
C TRP A 5 14.09 -9.93 -62.40
N ALA A 6 13.72 -10.03 -63.69
CA ALA A 6 14.66 -10.35 -64.78
C ALA A 6 15.10 -9.12 -65.59
N ASN A 7 14.30 -8.05 -65.65
CA ASN A 7 14.74 -6.77 -66.23
C ASN A 7 15.78 -6.11 -65.32
N GLU A 8 16.91 -5.70 -65.89
CA GLU A 8 17.94 -4.91 -65.19
C GLU A 8 17.39 -3.55 -64.75
N GLU A 9 16.63 -2.84 -65.58
CA GLU A 9 15.96 -1.57 -65.22
C GLU A 9 15.17 -1.64 -63.89
N VAL A 10 14.51 -2.78 -63.62
CA VAL A 10 13.72 -2.98 -62.39
C VAL A 10 14.58 -3.41 -61.21
N ARG A 11 15.77 -3.99 -61.45
CA ARG A 11 16.77 -4.21 -60.41
C ARG A 11 17.44 -2.90 -60.03
N ASP A 12 17.83 -2.09 -61.01
CA ASP A 12 18.53 -0.82 -60.81
C ASP A 12 17.63 0.18 -60.06
N MET A 13 16.36 0.31 -60.46
CA MET A 13 15.35 1.12 -59.74
C MET A 13 15.08 0.68 -58.29
N ILE A 14 15.53 -0.50 -57.87
CA ILE A 14 15.35 -1.03 -56.50
C ILE A 14 16.72 -1.31 -55.84
N ALA A 15 17.84 -1.08 -56.53
CA ALA A 15 19.19 -1.32 -56.00
C ALA A 15 19.47 -0.44 -54.78
N ASP A 16 19.05 0.83 -54.84
CA ASP A 16 19.14 1.80 -53.75
C ASP A 16 18.37 1.33 -52.50
N CYS A 17 17.29 0.56 -52.65
CA CYS A 17 16.53 -0.02 -51.54
C CYS A 17 17.28 -1.16 -50.81
N PHE A 18 18.41 -1.63 -51.34
CA PHE A 18 19.25 -2.68 -50.77
C PHE A 18 20.64 -2.20 -50.34
N VAL A 19 20.95 -0.90 -50.45
CA VAL A 19 22.21 -0.31 -49.99
C VAL A 19 22.26 -0.30 -48.45
N THR A 20 22.87 -1.32 -47.85
CA THR A 20 23.02 -1.45 -46.39
C THR A 20 24.14 -0.55 -45.82
N GLY A 21 24.11 0.73 -46.16
CA GLY A 21 24.85 1.80 -45.48
C GLY A 21 24.01 2.44 -44.39
N LYS A 22 24.64 3.13 -43.43
CA LYS A 22 23.92 4.10 -42.61
C LYS A 22 23.82 5.40 -43.39
N TRP A 23 22.62 5.82 -43.72
CA TRP A 23 22.36 7.13 -44.31
C TRP A 23 22.09 8.11 -43.17
N ASP A 24 22.89 9.17 -43.09
CA ASP A 24 22.53 10.37 -42.34
C ASP A 24 21.86 11.37 -43.31
N ASN A 25 20.85 12.10 -42.84
CA ASN A 25 19.81 12.72 -43.69
C ASN A 25 20.25 13.92 -44.57
N GLU A 26 21.55 14.23 -44.67
CA GLU A 26 22.06 15.47 -45.29
C GLU A 26 23.07 15.25 -46.43
N GLU A 27 23.42 14.01 -46.79
CA GLU A 27 24.42 13.74 -47.85
C GLU A 27 23.82 13.17 -49.15
N ASP A 28 23.99 13.90 -50.26
CA ASP A 28 23.58 13.49 -51.60
C ASP A 28 24.49 12.37 -52.17
N ALA A 29 23.89 11.24 -52.53
CA ALA A 29 24.59 10.04 -53.01
C ALA A 29 25.51 10.29 -54.24
N THR A 30 25.24 11.33 -55.04
CA THR A 30 26.08 11.70 -56.18
C THR A 30 27.46 12.23 -55.80
N MET A 31 27.64 12.83 -54.62
CA MET A 31 28.94 13.38 -54.21
C MET A 31 29.93 12.30 -53.77
N GLN A 32 29.46 11.26 -53.06
CA GLN A 32 30.34 10.18 -52.60
C GLN A 32 30.89 9.31 -53.76
N LEU A 33 30.10 9.13 -54.83
CA LEU A 33 30.57 8.42 -56.04
C LEU A 33 31.74 9.17 -56.72
N ALA A 34 31.62 10.49 -56.88
CA ALA A 34 32.67 11.32 -57.48
C ALA A 34 33.97 11.38 -56.64
N ALA A 35 33.86 11.25 -55.31
CA ALA A 35 35.03 11.19 -54.43
C ALA A 35 35.86 9.91 -54.61
N ASN A 36 35.24 8.81 -55.04
CA ASN A 36 35.87 7.49 -55.08
C ASN A 36 36.66 7.21 -56.38
N GLU A 37 36.43 7.97 -57.46
CA GLU A 37 37.17 7.83 -58.74
C GLU A 37 38.54 8.53 -58.74
N HIS A 38 38.82 9.42 -57.77
CA HIS A 38 40.02 10.27 -57.76
C HIS A 38 41.11 9.87 -56.74
N ALA A 39 40.91 8.80 -55.96
CA ALA A 39 41.75 8.46 -54.81
C ALA A 39 42.81 7.37 -55.07
N SER A 40 43.45 7.34 -56.25
CA SER A 40 44.34 6.23 -56.62
C SER A 40 45.61 6.61 -57.42
N HIS A 41 46.53 7.38 -56.82
CA HIS A 41 47.99 7.18 -56.99
C HIS A 41 48.83 7.98 -55.98
N GLU A 42 50.06 7.51 -55.73
CA GLU A 42 51.19 8.15 -54.99
C GLU A 42 50.93 8.50 -53.50
N SER A 43 51.43 7.83 -52.44
CA SER A 43 52.72 7.17 -52.08
C SER A 43 53.56 8.02 -51.10
N GLU A 44 53.83 7.44 -49.91
CA GLU A 44 55.13 7.33 -49.17
C GLU A 44 56.13 8.53 -49.17
N ASP A 45 56.80 8.92 -48.07
CA ASP A 45 57.14 8.18 -46.84
C ASP A 45 57.57 9.09 -45.64
N GLU A 46 57.86 8.47 -44.47
CA GLU A 46 58.72 8.84 -43.27
C GLU A 46 59.25 10.30 -43.01
N THR A 47 59.60 10.80 -41.81
CA THR A 47 59.59 10.49 -40.33
C THR A 47 59.62 11.88 -39.58
N SER A 48 60.08 12.23 -38.36
CA SER A 48 60.69 11.71 -37.09
C SER A 48 60.63 12.88 -36.04
N ASP A 49 60.90 12.83 -34.71
CA ASP A 49 60.86 11.85 -33.61
C ASP A 49 61.07 12.57 -32.22
N THR A 50 60.99 11.84 -31.10
CA THR A 50 61.57 12.13 -29.74
C THR A 50 60.88 13.09 -28.75
N GLU A 51 60.07 12.47 -27.87
CA GLU A 51 60.04 12.47 -26.38
C GLU A 51 60.63 13.59 -25.45
N GLU A 52 59.82 13.86 -24.40
CA GLU A 52 60.07 14.11 -22.95
C GLU A 52 61.34 14.78 -22.35
N SER A 53 61.10 15.60 -21.31
CA SER A 53 61.89 15.61 -20.05
C SER A 53 61.06 16.15 -18.86
N SER A 54 61.54 16.02 -17.62
CA SER A 54 60.74 16.14 -16.36
C SER A 54 61.48 16.84 -15.19
N MET A 55 60.84 16.92 -14.01
CA MET A 55 61.28 17.53 -12.72
C MET A 55 61.17 19.08 -12.64
N GLY A 56 61.03 19.76 -11.48
CA GLY A 56 60.89 19.34 -10.06
C GLY A 56 62.06 19.78 -9.15
N ASP A 57 61.90 20.24 -7.90
CA ASP A 57 60.72 20.63 -7.07
C ASP A 57 61.18 21.40 -5.79
N SER A 58 60.25 21.97 -4.98
CA SER A 58 60.43 22.53 -3.60
C SER A 58 61.22 23.88 -3.49
N SER A 59 61.29 24.65 -2.38
CA SER A 59 60.43 24.89 -1.19
C SER A 59 60.87 26.21 -0.45
N GLN A 60 60.39 26.44 0.79
CA GLN A 60 60.51 27.65 1.66
C GLN A 60 61.98 28.07 2.02
N ASP A 61 62.33 29.22 2.64
CA ASP A 61 61.63 30.23 3.48
C ASP A 61 62.47 31.56 3.59
N GLY A 62 62.01 32.61 4.31
CA GLY A 62 62.93 33.49 5.09
C GLY A 62 63.06 35.03 4.82
N LYS A 63 62.09 35.83 5.30
CA LYS A 63 62.22 37.15 6.02
C LYS A 63 63.01 38.41 5.50
N GLU A 64 62.23 39.50 5.39
CA GLU A 64 62.42 40.87 5.97
C GLU A 64 63.36 41.97 5.39
N THR A 65 62.72 43.10 5.02
CA THR A 65 63.19 44.52 5.04
C THR A 65 64.39 44.94 4.16
N SER A 66 64.39 46.10 3.50
CA SER A 66 63.39 47.17 3.31
C SER A 66 63.77 48.04 2.09
N THR A 67 62.82 48.81 1.53
CA THR A 67 62.86 50.26 1.24
C THR A 67 61.63 50.62 0.39
N GLU A 68 60.99 51.77 0.62
CA GLU A 68 59.78 52.20 -0.10
C GLU A 68 60.07 52.92 -1.44
N GLU A 69 59.01 53.31 -2.14
CA GLU A 69 59.01 54.31 -3.23
C GLU A 69 59.67 53.97 -4.58
N LYS A 70 59.35 52.82 -5.21
CA LYS A 70 59.43 52.74 -6.69
C LYS A 70 58.50 51.81 -7.48
N GLU A 71 57.58 51.10 -6.84
CA GLU A 71 56.65 50.18 -7.54
C GLU A 71 55.18 50.60 -7.42
N LYS A 72 54.71 51.39 -8.38
CA LYS A 72 53.27 51.69 -8.62
C LYS A 72 52.90 51.63 -10.11
N LYS A 73 53.54 50.72 -10.83
CA LYS A 73 53.19 50.34 -12.23
C LYS A 73 53.34 48.84 -12.51
N SER A 74 54.24 48.15 -11.81
CA SER A 74 54.36 46.68 -11.82
C SER A 74 53.23 45.98 -11.06
N VAL A 75 52.76 46.57 -9.95
CA VAL A 75 51.73 45.97 -9.09
C VAL A 75 50.38 45.82 -9.80
N GLU A 76 49.95 46.81 -10.59
CA GLU A 76 48.66 46.76 -11.30
C GLU A 76 48.65 45.66 -12.38
N GLU A 77 49.75 45.49 -13.13
CA GLU A 77 49.88 44.39 -14.10
C GLU A 77 49.97 43.01 -13.41
N SER A 78 50.61 42.93 -12.23
CA SER A 78 50.68 41.72 -11.42
C SER A 78 49.30 41.32 -10.86
N ASP A 79 48.54 42.27 -10.31
CA ASP A 79 47.19 42.05 -9.78
C ASP A 79 46.21 41.66 -10.90
N GLU A 80 46.34 42.24 -12.11
CA GLU A 80 45.58 41.79 -13.27
C GLU A 80 45.95 40.37 -13.71
N ALA A 81 47.24 40.02 -13.71
CA ALA A 81 47.71 38.67 -14.05
C ALA A 81 47.22 37.62 -13.03
N GLU A 82 47.32 37.91 -11.74
CA GLU A 82 46.79 37.04 -10.68
C GLU A 82 45.27 36.89 -10.79
N ASN A 83 44.53 37.98 -11.02
CA ASN A 83 43.07 37.89 -11.22
C ASN A 83 42.71 37.10 -12.48
N ARG A 84 43.49 37.20 -13.56
CA ARG A 84 43.32 36.39 -14.78
C ARG A 84 43.59 34.91 -14.52
N ILE A 85 44.65 34.57 -13.78
CA ILE A 85 44.96 33.21 -13.32
C ILE A 85 43.86 32.68 -12.38
N ARG A 86 43.36 33.50 -11.45
CA ARG A 86 42.27 33.15 -10.53
C ARG A 86 40.95 32.93 -11.27
N ARG A 87 40.72 33.66 -12.37
CA ARG A 87 39.57 33.43 -13.27
C ARG A 87 39.71 32.11 -14.02
N MET A 88 40.86 31.82 -14.63
CA MET A 88 41.11 30.52 -15.26
C MET A 88 41.02 29.34 -14.28
N LYS A 89 41.51 29.50 -13.04
CA LYS A 89 41.36 28.49 -11.97
C LYS A 89 39.88 28.26 -11.62
N LYS A 90 39.06 29.33 -11.51
CA LYS A 90 37.60 29.22 -11.34
C LYS A 90 36.91 28.58 -12.55
N GLU A 91 37.32 28.89 -13.78
CA GLU A 91 36.77 28.33 -15.01
C GLU A 91 37.11 26.84 -15.16
N LYS A 92 38.33 26.42 -14.81
CA LYS A 92 38.71 24.99 -14.71
C LYS A 92 37.93 24.28 -13.59
N LEU A 93 37.84 24.87 -12.40
CA LEU A 93 37.06 24.27 -11.29
C LEU A 93 35.58 24.11 -11.66
N LYS A 94 35.00 25.08 -12.38
CA LYS A 94 33.63 24.99 -12.91
C LYS A 94 33.49 23.91 -13.98
N ARG A 95 34.45 23.76 -14.92
CA ARG A 95 34.44 22.67 -15.90
C ARG A 95 34.47 21.29 -15.22
N ASN A 96 35.36 21.10 -14.25
CA ASN A 96 35.47 19.83 -13.52
C ASN A 96 34.19 19.54 -12.70
N PHE A 97 33.65 20.53 -11.99
CA PHE A 97 32.40 20.39 -11.24
C PHE A 97 31.20 20.08 -12.16
N ASN A 98 31.12 20.72 -13.34
CA ASN A 98 30.12 20.39 -14.34
C ASN A 98 30.28 18.93 -14.82
N ALA A 99 31.48 18.51 -15.20
CA ALA A 99 31.74 17.14 -15.66
C ALA A 99 31.34 16.08 -14.62
N GLU A 100 31.70 16.27 -13.34
CA GLU A 100 31.32 15.39 -12.23
C GLU A 100 29.79 15.35 -12.01
N TYR A 101 29.10 16.47 -12.25
CA TYR A 101 27.64 16.56 -12.16
C TYR A 101 26.91 15.95 -13.37
N ASP A 102 27.48 16.09 -14.56
CA ASP A 102 26.93 15.56 -15.81
C ASP A 102 27.15 14.02 -15.87
N GLU A 103 28.34 13.53 -15.48
CA GLU A 103 28.64 12.09 -15.32
C GLU A 103 27.72 11.38 -14.33
N THR A 104 27.36 12.04 -13.22
CA THR A 104 26.45 11.45 -12.22
C THR A 104 24.97 11.48 -12.63
N ASN A 105 24.59 12.18 -13.70
CA ASN A 105 23.19 12.36 -14.12
C ASN A 105 22.89 11.96 -15.58
N GLN A 106 23.83 11.33 -16.31
CA GLN A 106 23.69 11.01 -17.75
C GLN A 106 22.36 10.37 -18.16
N HIS A 107 21.84 9.40 -17.38
CA HIS A 107 20.56 8.74 -17.68
C HIS A 107 19.33 9.67 -17.51
N TYR A 108 19.42 10.67 -16.64
CA TYR A 108 18.36 11.69 -16.47
C TYR A 108 18.43 12.75 -17.57
N THR A 109 19.63 13.16 -18.00
CA THR A 109 19.78 14.09 -19.14
C THR A 109 19.33 13.43 -20.44
N GLN A 110 19.71 12.17 -20.70
CA GLN A 110 19.24 11.37 -21.84
C GLN A 110 17.71 11.30 -21.91
N LEU A 111 17.04 10.87 -20.83
CA LEU A 111 15.55 10.82 -20.79
C LEU A 111 14.89 12.19 -21.03
N LYS A 112 15.53 13.28 -20.60
CA LYS A 112 15.05 14.64 -20.84
C LYS A 112 15.29 15.09 -22.29
N GLU A 113 16.42 14.73 -22.87
CA GLU A 113 16.77 14.99 -24.26
C GLU A 113 15.90 14.21 -25.24
N GLU A 114 15.58 12.95 -24.95
CA GLU A 114 14.58 12.14 -25.69
C GLU A 114 13.20 12.81 -25.66
N LEU A 115 12.72 13.21 -24.48
CA LEU A 115 11.43 13.89 -24.32
C LEU A 115 11.41 15.24 -25.06
N GLU A 116 12.50 16.00 -25.02
CA GLU A 116 12.64 17.24 -25.77
C GLU A 116 12.73 17.02 -27.28
N ALA A 117 13.44 15.99 -27.74
CA ALA A 117 13.54 15.61 -29.15
C ALA A 117 12.19 15.20 -29.70
N GLN A 118 11.42 14.36 -28.98
CA GLN A 118 10.05 14.02 -29.33
C GLN A 118 9.14 15.26 -29.33
N SER A 119 9.30 16.18 -28.37
CA SER A 119 8.56 17.45 -28.32
C SER A 119 8.91 18.41 -29.46
N LYS A 120 10.15 18.38 -29.97
CA LYS A 120 10.60 19.13 -31.16
C LYS A 120 10.03 18.50 -32.44
N LEU A 121 10.19 17.18 -32.61
CA LEU A 121 9.67 16.41 -33.74
C LEU A 121 8.14 16.56 -33.91
N ASN A 122 7.39 16.47 -32.81
CA ASN A 122 5.94 16.67 -32.85
C ASN A 122 5.56 18.09 -33.31
N LYS A 123 6.40 19.11 -33.08
CA LYS A 123 6.11 20.47 -33.54
C LYS A 123 6.38 20.64 -35.02
N SER A 124 7.57 20.24 -35.49
CA SER A 124 7.95 20.38 -36.90
C SER A 124 7.02 19.62 -37.83
N VAL A 125 6.64 18.37 -37.48
CA VAL A 125 5.66 17.56 -38.24
C VAL A 125 4.29 18.24 -38.39
N PHE A 126 3.91 19.13 -37.47
CA PHE A 126 2.67 19.91 -37.58
C PHE A 126 2.88 21.35 -38.08
N GLU A 127 4.11 21.84 -38.25
CA GLU A 127 4.39 23.21 -38.71
C GLU A 127 4.16 23.39 -40.23
N GLU A 128 4.27 22.32 -41.00
CA GLU A 128 3.98 22.31 -42.45
C GLU A 128 2.48 22.12 -42.79
N LEU A 129 1.63 21.87 -41.79
CA LEU A 129 0.21 21.57 -41.98
C LEU A 129 -0.69 22.79 -41.76
N ASP A 130 -1.62 23.00 -42.70
CA ASP A 130 -2.70 24.00 -42.62
C ASP A 130 -3.41 23.96 -41.26
N GLU A 131 -3.74 25.14 -40.70
CA GLU A 131 -4.33 25.22 -39.37
C GLU A 131 -5.64 24.41 -39.25
N SER A 132 -6.42 24.31 -40.33
CA SER A 132 -7.68 23.54 -40.35
C SER A 132 -7.49 22.02 -40.29
N THR A 133 -6.50 21.45 -41.00
CA THR A 133 -6.18 20.02 -40.95
C THR A 133 -5.46 19.69 -39.65
N ARG A 134 -4.58 20.59 -39.20
CA ARG A 134 -3.88 20.50 -37.92
C ARG A 134 -4.85 20.48 -36.73
N GLN A 135 -5.86 21.35 -36.68
CA GLN A 135 -6.89 21.34 -35.64
C GLN A 135 -7.71 20.03 -35.60
N GLN A 136 -7.90 19.36 -36.73
CA GLN A 136 -8.59 18.05 -36.79
C GLN A 136 -7.72 16.89 -36.25
N LEU A 137 -6.39 17.02 -36.30
CA LEU A 137 -5.44 16.00 -35.85
C LEU A 137 -4.98 16.21 -34.40
N GLU A 138 -4.58 17.43 -34.03
CA GLU A 138 -4.05 17.76 -32.70
C GLU A 138 -5.16 18.21 -31.70
N GLY A 139 -6.32 18.61 -32.21
CA GLY A 139 -7.37 19.30 -31.44
C GLY A 139 -7.06 20.78 -31.20
N PHE A 140 -7.69 21.36 -30.17
CA PHE A 140 -7.42 22.75 -29.76
C PHE A 140 -6.24 22.81 -28.78
N ARG A 141 -5.21 23.59 -29.11
CA ARG A 141 -4.03 23.78 -28.25
C ARG A 141 -4.37 24.55 -26.97
N ALA A 142 -3.61 24.30 -25.90
CA ALA A 142 -3.66 25.10 -24.69
C ALA A 142 -3.29 26.57 -24.98
N GLY A 143 -4.04 27.51 -24.37
CA GLY A 143 -3.86 28.95 -24.53
C GLY A 143 -4.79 29.61 -25.57
N VAL A 144 -5.47 28.83 -26.41
CA VAL A 144 -6.51 29.35 -27.32
C VAL A 144 -7.78 29.69 -26.53
N TYR A 145 -8.42 30.82 -26.85
CA TYR A 145 -9.74 31.17 -26.31
C TYR A 145 -10.84 30.49 -27.14
N VAL A 146 -11.66 29.65 -26.50
CA VAL A 146 -12.64 28.78 -27.18
C VAL A 146 -14.04 29.02 -26.63
N ARG A 147 -15.05 29.12 -27.50
CA ARG A 147 -16.46 29.03 -27.12
C ARG A 147 -16.90 27.57 -27.11
N VAL A 148 -17.41 27.08 -25.99
CA VAL A 148 -17.93 25.71 -25.86
C VAL A 148 -19.42 25.78 -25.60
N GLU A 149 -20.19 25.05 -26.40
CA GLU A 149 -21.64 24.94 -26.29
C GLU A 149 -22.01 23.54 -25.80
N PHE A 150 -22.94 23.46 -24.85
CA PHE A 150 -23.38 22.22 -24.23
C PHE A 150 -24.89 22.07 -24.39
N GLU A 151 -25.32 20.95 -24.96
CA GLU A 151 -26.73 20.57 -24.97
C GLU A 151 -27.17 19.96 -23.63
N GLN A 152 -28.47 20.01 -23.34
CA GLN A 152 -29.11 19.32 -22.20
C GLN A 152 -28.56 19.70 -20.80
N VAL A 153 -28.07 20.93 -20.64
CA VAL A 153 -27.72 21.49 -19.32
C VAL A 153 -28.98 21.64 -18.44
N PRO A 154 -28.97 21.23 -17.16
CA PRO A 154 -30.10 21.43 -16.25
C PRO A 154 -30.45 22.91 -16.06
N VAL A 155 -31.75 23.23 -15.96
CA VAL A 155 -32.25 24.62 -15.84
C VAL A 155 -31.76 25.26 -14.54
N GLU A 156 -31.66 24.46 -13.48
CA GLU A 156 -31.18 24.85 -12.15
C GLU A 156 -29.75 25.39 -12.18
N PHE A 157 -28.92 24.98 -13.15
CA PHE A 157 -27.57 25.51 -13.34
C PHE A 157 -27.57 26.98 -13.82
N VAL A 158 -28.59 27.36 -14.59
CA VAL A 158 -28.76 28.71 -15.13
C VAL A 158 -29.47 29.60 -14.12
N GLU A 159 -30.51 29.09 -13.46
CA GLU A 159 -31.23 29.81 -12.39
C GLU A 159 -30.39 30.04 -11.13
N HIS A 160 -29.36 29.24 -10.89
CA HIS A 160 -28.48 29.34 -9.72
C HIS A 160 -27.01 29.59 -10.11
N PHE A 161 -26.80 30.23 -11.26
CA PHE A 161 -25.48 30.68 -11.69
C PHE A 161 -24.90 31.73 -10.73
N ASP A 162 -23.68 31.51 -10.25
CA ASP A 162 -23.01 32.32 -9.24
C ASP A 162 -21.61 32.70 -9.72
N SER A 163 -21.43 33.96 -10.10
CA SER A 163 -20.15 34.48 -10.62
C SER A 163 -19.02 34.50 -9.59
N THR A 164 -19.28 34.24 -8.31
CA THR A 164 -18.24 34.12 -7.27
C THR A 164 -17.62 32.72 -7.21
N LYS A 165 -18.31 31.70 -7.77
CA LYS A 165 -17.84 30.31 -7.81
C LYS A 165 -17.13 30.03 -9.14
N PRO A 166 -15.89 29.51 -9.14
CA PRO A 166 -15.20 29.16 -10.37
C PRO A 166 -15.81 27.90 -11.00
N TYR A 167 -16.13 27.98 -12.28
CA TYR A 167 -16.57 26.85 -13.10
C TYR A 167 -15.35 26.25 -13.82
N ILE A 168 -15.14 24.94 -13.65
CA ILE A 168 -13.97 24.23 -14.19
C ILE A 168 -14.48 23.11 -15.10
N ILE A 169 -14.08 23.16 -16.37
CA ILE A 169 -14.35 22.13 -17.38
C ILE A 169 -13.11 21.26 -17.50
N GLY A 170 -13.27 19.94 -17.40
CA GLY A 170 -12.18 18.97 -17.50
C GLY A 170 -12.51 17.87 -18.50
N GLY A 171 -11.60 17.61 -19.43
CA GLY A 171 -11.69 16.45 -20.32
C GLY A 171 -11.63 15.14 -19.53
N LEU A 172 -12.57 14.24 -19.81
CA LEU A 172 -12.63 12.89 -19.22
C LEU A 172 -11.99 11.89 -20.18
N LEU A 173 -11.14 11.01 -19.67
CA LEU A 173 -10.59 9.91 -20.48
C LEU A 173 -11.68 8.85 -20.75
N THR A 174 -11.54 8.11 -21.85
CA THR A 174 -12.49 7.06 -22.25
C THR A 174 -12.74 6.00 -21.16
N GLY A 175 -11.71 5.67 -20.37
CA GLY A 175 -11.84 4.80 -19.21
C GLY A 175 -12.71 5.36 -18.08
N GLU A 176 -12.68 6.68 -17.86
CA GLU A 176 -13.27 7.35 -16.68
C GLU A 176 -14.79 7.51 -16.74
N GLN A 177 -15.40 7.28 -17.91
CA GLN A 177 -16.84 7.27 -18.07
C GLN A 177 -17.49 6.03 -17.40
N ASN A 178 -16.74 4.93 -17.29
CA ASN A 178 -17.23 3.66 -16.77
C ASN A 178 -17.30 3.65 -15.23
N ILE A 179 -18.33 3.01 -14.68
CA ILE A 179 -18.54 2.87 -13.22
C ILE A 179 -18.31 1.40 -12.82
N ALA A 180 -17.41 1.18 -11.85
CA ALA A 180 -16.98 -0.14 -11.40
C ALA A 180 -16.64 -0.18 -9.89
N SER A 181 -16.13 -1.32 -9.43
CA SER A 181 -15.42 -1.44 -8.16
C SER A 181 -14.00 -0.94 -8.30
N VAL A 182 -13.64 0.14 -7.61
CA VAL A 182 -12.28 0.70 -7.59
C VAL A 182 -11.58 0.25 -6.31
N GLN A 183 -10.36 -0.30 -6.43
CA GLN A 183 -9.50 -0.60 -5.29
C GLN A 183 -8.52 0.55 -5.05
N VAL A 184 -8.40 0.96 -3.79
CA VAL A 184 -7.56 2.10 -3.39
C VAL A 184 -6.80 1.82 -2.10
N ARG A 185 -5.66 2.49 -1.93
CA ARG A 185 -4.91 2.56 -0.67
C ARG A 185 -5.29 3.85 0.05
N ILE A 186 -5.78 3.75 1.29
CA ILE A 186 -6.32 4.90 2.05
C ILE A 186 -5.77 4.93 3.48
N LYS A 187 -5.54 6.13 4.01
CA LYS A 187 -5.10 6.39 5.38
C LYS A 187 -5.91 7.53 6.00
N LYS A 188 -6.30 7.37 7.28
CA LYS A 188 -6.92 8.46 8.05
C LYS A 188 -5.99 9.66 8.07
N HIS A 189 -6.49 10.86 7.83
CA HIS A 189 -5.64 12.04 7.90
C HIS A 189 -5.13 12.28 9.34
N ARG A 190 -3.89 12.75 9.50
CA ARG A 190 -3.22 12.88 10.81
C ARG A 190 -4.01 13.76 11.78
N TRP A 191 -4.55 14.88 11.29
CA TRP A 191 -5.31 15.85 12.08
C TRP A 191 -6.82 15.57 12.13
N TYR A 192 -7.30 14.49 11.50
CA TYR A 192 -8.71 14.12 11.59
C TYR A 192 -8.94 13.26 12.84
N GLU A 193 -9.75 13.76 13.77
CA GLU A 193 -9.96 13.14 15.09
C GLU A 193 -10.52 11.71 14.95
N ARG A 194 -11.67 11.58 14.27
CA ARG A 194 -12.53 10.38 14.30
C ARG A 194 -11.99 9.26 13.41
N ILE A 195 -12.09 8.01 13.86
CA ILE A 195 -11.73 6.84 13.04
C ILE A 195 -12.82 6.57 11.98
N LEU A 196 -12.45 6.31 10.73
CA LEU A 196 -13.41 6.03 9.67
C LEU A 196 -13.93 4.59 9.77
N LYS A 197 -15.23 4.42 9.54
CA LYS A 197 -15.96 3.16 9.72
C LYS A 197 -16.35 2.55 8.38
N SER A 198 -16.10 1.26 8.19
CA SER A 198 -16.55 0.53 6.99
C SER A 198 -18.07 0.61 6.87
N ARG A 199 -18.54 0.87 5.65
CA ARG A 199 -19.93 1.12 5.29
C ARG A 199 -20.60 2.35 5.93
N ASP A 200 -19.82 3.34 6.36
CA ASP A 200 -20.33 4.72 6.46
C ASP A 200 -20.04 5.46 5.14
N PRO A 201 -20.86 6.44 4.75
CA PRO A 201 -20.66 7.22 3.53
C PRO A 201 -19.47 8.19 3.67
N LEU A 202 -18.76 8.40 2.56
CA LEU A 202 -17.69 9.38 2.43
C LEU A 202 -17.79 10.07 1.07
N ILE A 203 -17.40 11.34 1.03
CA ILE A 203 -17.33 12.15 -0.18
C ILE A 203 -15.89 12.08 -0.67
N ILE A 204 -15.69 11.51 -1.86
CA ILE A 204 -14.40 11.38 -2.53
C ILE A 204 -14.27 12.49 -3.58
N SER A 205 -13.11 13.13 -3.61
CA SER A 205 -12.65 13.97 -4.72
C SER A 205 -11.51 13.24 -5.41
N CYS A 206 -11.75 12.73 -6.62
CA CYS A 206 -10.78 11.97 -7.41
C CYS A 206 -10.91 12.36 -8.89
N GLY A 207 -9.79 12.77 -9.50
CA GLY A 207 -9.82 13.52 -10.76
C GLY A 207 -10.76 14.72 -10.67
N TRP A 208 -11.51 14.97 -11.74
CA TRP A 208 -12.52 16.04 -11.80
C TRP A 208 -13.78 15.78 -10.95
N ARG A 209 -13.98 14.56 -10.43
CA ARG A 209 -15.27 14.14 -9.87
C ARG A 209 -15.29 14.24 -8.34
N ARG A 210 -16.19 15.09 -7.83
CA ARG A 210 -16.66 15.11 -6.42
C ARG A 210 -17.89 14.21 -6.30
N PHE A 211 -17.84 13.14 -5.51
CA PHE A 211 -18.97 12.21 -5.35
C PHE A 211 -18.99 11.51 -3.98
N GLN A 212 -20.18 11.21 -3.48
CA GLN A 212 -20.36 10.36 -2.31
C GLN A 212 -20.44 8.88 -2.70
N THR A 213 -19.76 8.04 -1.94
CA THR A 213 -19.78 6.58 -2.05
C THR A 213 -19.71 5.93 -0.66
N VAL A 214 -19.81 4.60 -0.59
CA VAL A 214 -19.77 3.83 0.66
C VAL A 214 -18.61 2.84 0.61
N MET A 215 -17.51 3.15 1.32
CA MET A 215 -16.28 2.36 1.29
C MET A 215 -16.35 1.12 2.19
N ILE A 216 -15.67 0.05 1.77
CA ILE A 216 -15.28 -1.08 2.63
C ILE A 216 -13.76 -1.07 2.82
N TYR A 217 -13.30 -1.03 4.07
CA TYR A 217 -11.89 -1.19 4.42
C TYR A 217 -11.51 -2.67 4.59
N TYR A 218 -10.31 -3.01 4.16
CA TYR A 218 -9.69 -4.32 4.30
C TYR A 218 -8.17 -4.20 4.46
N ILE A 219 -7.52 -5.33 4.68
CA ILE A 219 -6.07 -5.47 4.64
C ILE A 219 -5.73 -6.87 4.12
N GLN A 220 -4.69 -6.98 3.29
CA GLN A 220 -4.13 -8.26 2.88
C GLN A 220 -3.48 -8.99 4.07
N ASP A 221 -4.05 -10.12 4.50
CA ASP A 221 -3.38 -11.08 5.38
C ASP A 221 -2.28 -11.82 4.58
N HIS A 222 -1.23 -12.29 5.27
CA HIS A 222 -0.10 -13.06 4.73
C HIS A 222 -0.45 -14.19 3.76
N ASN A 223 -1.64 -14.80 3.87
CA ASN A 223 -2.17 -15.75 2.89
C ASN A 223 -2.79 -15.05 1.65
N MET A 224 -2.17 -13.95 1.18
CA MET A 224 -2.61 -13.07 0.08
C MET A 224 -4.06 -12.56 0.17
N ARG A 225 -4.65 -12.48 1.37
CA ARG A 225 -6.12 -12.51 1.52
C ARG A 225 -6.74 -11.25 2.11
N GLN A 226 -7.65 -10.64 1.35
CA GLN A 226 -8.31 -9.35 1.62
C GLN A 226 -9.31 -9.42 2.79
N ARG A 227 -8.81 -9.30 4.02
CA ARG A 227 -9.60 -9.42 5.25
C ARG A 227 -10.32 -8.12 5.58
N PHE A 228 -11.66 -8.18 5.65
CA PHE A 228 -12.52 -7.07 6.07
C PHE A 228 -12.09 -6.44 7.41
N LEU A 229 -11.98 -5.12 7.44
CA LEU A 229 -11.82 -4.30 8.65
C LEU A 229 -13.14 -3.60 9.00
N LYS A 230 -13.41 -3.41 10.29
CA LYS A 230 -14.57 -2.62 10.75
C LYS A 230 -14.33 -1.11 10.63
N TYR A 231 -13.08 -0.70 10.77
CA TYR A 231 -12.60 0.68 10.84
C TYR A 231 -11.23 0.78 10.16
N THR A 232 -10.83 1.97 9.72
CA THR A 232 -9.45 2.25 9.32
C THR A 232 -8.50 2.13 10.53
N PRO A 233 -7.26 1.65 10.37
CA PRO A 233 -6.21 1.86 11.37
C PRO A 233 -5.87 3.36 11.46
N GLU A 234 -5.41 3.82 12.63
CA GLU A 234 -5.31 5.26 12.92
C GLU A 234 -4.13 5.96 12.22
N HIS A 235 -3.01 5.26 12.04
CA HIS A 235 -1.76 5.82 11.52
C HIS A 235 -1.15 5.01 10.35
N LEU A 236 -1.73 3.87 10.01
CA LEU A 236 -1.30 3.01 8.90
C LEU A 236 -2.14 3.28 7.65
N TYR A 237 -1.62 2.89 6.49
CA TYR A 237 -2.46 2.68 5.31
C TYR A 237 -3.26 1.38 5.47
N CYS A 238 -4.47 1.38 4.94
CA CYS A 238 -5.26 0.19 4.68
C CYS A 238 -5.73 0.21 3.23
N GLU A 239 -6.30 -0.90 2.79
CA GLU A 239 -6.85 -1.01 1.45
C GLU A 239 -8.37 -0.83 1.54
N ALA A 240 -8.97 -0.28 0.50
CA ALA A 240 -10.39 0.01 0.46
C ALA A 240 -10.97 -0.22 -0.92
N ALA A 241 -12.25 -0.58 -0.97
CA ALA A 241 -13.00 -0.68 -2.21
C ALA A 241 -14.34 0.03 -2.07
N PHE A 242 -14.74 0.69 -3.16
CA PHE A 242 -16.00 1.40 -3.28
C PHE A 242 -16.55 1.23 -4.71
N TRP A 243 -17.81 1.62 -4.91
CA TRP A 243 -18.44 1.64 -6.23
C TRP A 243 -18.47 3.08 -6.76
N GLY A 244 -17.89 3.32 -7.93
CA GLY A 244 -17.71 4.68 -8.46
C GLY A 244 -17.06 4.69 -9.84
N PRO A 245 -16.80 5.87 -10.41
CA PRO A 245 -16.11 6.01 -11.68
C PRO A 245 -14.73 5.38 -11.61
N ILE A 246 -14.35 4.69 -12.69
CA ILE A 246 -12.97 4.30 -12.95
C ILE A 246 -12.12 5.57 -13.07
N THR A 247 -10.88 5.51 -12.56
CA THR A 247 -9.87 6.57 -12.65
C THR A 247 -8.50 5.91 -12.82
N ALA A 248 -7.52 6.61 -13.39
CA ALA A 248 -6.20 6.02 -13.64
C ALA A 248 -5.53 5.46 -12.37
N GLN A 249 -4.66 4.46 -12.55
CA GLN A 249 -3.86 3.91 -11.46
C GLN A 249 -2.87 4.97 -10.96
N ASN A 250 -2.50 4.91 -9.68
CA ASN A 250 -1.68 5.90 -8.99
C ASN A 250 -2.28 7.34 -8.90
N THR A 251 -3.50 7.59 -9.39
CA THR A 251 -4.21 8.85 -9.13
C THR A 251 -4.48 9.02 -7.63
N ALA A 252 -4.05 10.16 -7.07
CA ALA A 252 -4.34 10.52 -5.69
C ALA A 252 -5.79 11.00 -5.51
N PHE A 253 -6.35 10.81 -4.31
CA PHE A 253 -7.67 11.31 -3.96
C PHE A 253 -7.77 11.80 -2.51
N LEU A 254 -8.73 12.70 -2.28
CA LEU A 254 -9.09 13.25 -0.98
C LEU A 254 -10.46 12.72 -0.57
N ALA A 255 -10.65 12.45 0.73
CA ALA A 255 -11.92 12.02 1.29
C ALA A 255 -12.39 12.96 2.42
N LEU A 256 -13.66 13.37 2.35
CA LEU A 256 -14.37 14.26 3.27
C LEU A 256 -15.54 13.51 3.91
N GLN A 257 -15.90 13.87 5.15
CA GLN A 257 -17.11 13.33 5.82
C GLN A 257 -18.37 14.17 5.51
N SER A 258 -18.22 15.50 5.42
CA SER A 258 -19.23 16.46 5.02
C SER A 258 -18.54 17.62 4.29
N VAL A 259 -19.25 18.30 3.39
CA VAL A 259 -18.77 19.54 2.73
C VAL A 259 -18.98 20.74 3.64
N ASP A 260 -20.11 20.76 4.35
CA ASP A 260 -20.87 21.99 4.64
C ASP A 260 -21.24 22.16 6.12
N GLU A 261 -20.80 21.21 6.96
CA GLU A 261 -20.83 21.37 8.42
C GLU A 261 -19.70 22.33 8.85
N GLU A 262 -20.04 23.39 9.60
CA GLU A 262 -19.07 24.25 10.29
C GLU A 262 -18.42 23.51 11.47
N MET A 263 -17.68 22.44 11.15
CA MET A 263 -16.87 21.73 12.12
C MET A 263 -15.70 22.61 12.56
N LYS A 264 -15.56 22.77 13.88
CA LYS A 264 -14.38 23.37 14.53
C LYS A 264 -13.10 22.54 14.34
N GLY A 265 -13.24 21.27 13.97
CA GLY A 265 -12.15 20.34 13.67
C GLY A 265 -11.81 20.26 12.18
N PHE A 266 -10.68 19.62 11.88
CA PHE A 266 -10.17 19.47 10.51
C PHE A 266 -11.12 18.65 9.61
N ARG A 267 -11.43 19.14 8.39
CA ARG A 267 -12.51 18.56 7.55
C ARG A 267 -12.09 17.36 6.70
N ILE A 268 -10.85 17.32 6.20
CA ILE A 268 -10.36 16.22 5.34
C ILE A 268 -10.14 14.98 6.20
N ALA A 269 -10.93 13.96 5.94
CA ALA A 269 -11.06 12.76 6.76
C ALA A 269 -9.97 11.71 6.46
N ALA A 270 -9.61 11.56 5.19
CA ALA A 270 -8.56 10.67 4.74
C ALA A 270 -7.93 11.13 3.42
N THR A 271 -6.75 10.59 3.14
CA THR A 271 -6.04 10.71 1.87
C THR A 271 -5.74 9.31 1.32
N GLY A 272 -5.60 9.19 0.01
CA GLY A 272 -5.30 7.91 -0.60
C GLY A 272 -4.87 7.99 -2.06
N VAL A 273 -4.59 6.82 -2.63
CA VAL A 273 -4.13 6.61 -4.00
C VAL A 273 -4.88 5.42 -4.61
N VAL A 274 -5.27 5.52 -5.87
CA VAL A 274 -5.93 4.44 -6.63
C VAL A 274 -4.92 3.35 -6.97
N LEU A 275 -5.29 2.09 -6.69
CA LEU A 275 -4.47 0.91 -6.99
C LEU A 275 -4.95 0.25 -8.29
N ASN A 276 -5.96 -0.61 -8.19
CA ASN A 276 -6.40 -1.51 -9.27
C ASN A 276 -7.88 -1.30 -9.63
N LEU A 277 -8.24 -1.70 -10.84
CA LEU A 277 -9.54 -1.47 -11.49
C LEU A 277 -10.28 -2.79 -11.76
N ASP A 278 -10.26 -3.70 -10.79
CA ASP A 278 -10.79 -5.05 -10.96
C ASP A 278 -12.33 -5.09 -10.86
N LYS A 279 -12.97 -5.68 -11.87
CA LYS A 279 -14.42 -5.97 -11.90
C LYS A 279 -14.83 -7.08 -10.90
N THR A 280 -13.88 -7.92 -10.46
CA THR A 280 -14.12 -9.09 -9.60
C THR A 280 -13.28 -9.02 -8.33
N PHE A 281 -13.89 -8.50 -7.26
CA PHE A 281 -13.18 -8.18 -6.02
C PHE A 281 -13.82 -8.87 -4.79
N GLN A 282 -13.03 -9.59 -3.98
CA GLN A 282 -13.54 -10.51 -2.95
C GLN A 282 -13.05 -10.18 -1.52
N VAL A 283 -13.58 -9.11 -0.93
CA VAL A 283 -13.41 -8.88 0.52
C VAL A 283 -14.05 -10.03 1.30
N VAL A 284 -13.35 -10.51 2.32
CA VAL A 284 -13.77 -11.66 3.12
C VAL A 284 -13.63 -11.38 4.62
N LYS A 285 -14.73 -11.55 5.35
CA LYS A 285 -14.83 -11.28 6.79
C LYS A 285 -14.73 -12.56 7.59
N LYS A 286 -14.03 -12.50 8.73
CA LYS A 286 -13.85 -13.62 9.64
C LYS A 286 -15.15 -13.89 10.40
N LEU A 287 -15.62 -15.13 10.36
CA LEU A 287 -16.78 -15.59 11.12
C LEU A 287 -16.35 -16.77 12.00
N LYS A 288 -16.42 -16.59 13.32
CA LYS A 288 -16.21 -17.68 14.28
C LYS A 288 -17.56 -18.34 14.52
N LEU A 289 -17.71 -19.61 14.17
CA LEU A 289 -18.73 -20.46 14.81
C LEU A 289 -18.16 -20.86 16.16
N VAL A 290 -18.97 -20.80 17.22
CA VAL A 290 -18.55 -21.07 18.61
C VAL A 290 -19.42 -22.17 19.17
N GLY A 291 -18.81 -23.15 19.83
CA GLY A 291 -19.51 -24.24 20.50
C GLY A 291 -18.89 -24.53 21.87
N GLN A 292 -19.67 -25.22 22.70
CA GLN A 292 -19.27 -25.61 24.05
C GLN A 292 -19.12 -27.13 24.12
N PRO A 293 -18.06 -27.66 24.74
CA PRO A 293 -17.98 -29.08 25.06
C PRO A 293 -19.02 -29.41 26.15
N TYR A 294 -19.67 -30.56 26.05
CA TYR A 294 -20.57 -31.07 27.10
C TYR A 294 -20.08 -32.39 27.70
N GLU A 295 -19.37 -33.21 26.93
CA GLU A 295 -18.64 -34.39 27.39
C GLU A 295 -17.19 -34.35 26.88
N VAL A 296 -16.24 -34.74 27.73
CA VAL A 296 -14.81 -34.69 27.44
C VAL A 296 -14.10 -35.96 27.88
N PHE A 297 -13.48 -36.64 26.91
CA PHE A 297 -12.64 -37.82 27.06
C PHE A 297 -11.15 -37.43 26.93
N LYS A 298 -10.23 -38.40 26.82
CA LYS A 298 -8.78 -38.13 26.80
C LYS A 298 -8.31 -37.25 25.61
N LYS A 299 -8.76 -37.55 24.38
CA LYS A 299 -8.41 -36.83 23.14
C LYS A 299 -9.62 -36.58 22.23
N SER A 300 -10.83 -36.70 22.79
CA SER A 300 -12.09 -36.49 22.07
C SER A 300 -13.10 -35.83 22.99
N ALA A 301 -14.01 -35.07 22.41
CA ALA A 301 -15.08 -34.40 23.12
C ALA A 301 -16.33 -34.35 22.26
N PHE A 302 -17.49 -34.24 22.89
CA PHE A 302 -18.75 -33.94 22.23
C PHE A 302 -19.08 -32.46 22.43
N ILE A 303 -19.37 -31.77 21.34
CA ILE A 303 -19.56 -30.32 21.29
C ILE A 303 -20.99 -30.01 20.85
N LYS A 304 -21.63 -29.06 21.52
CA LYS A 304 -22.97 -28.55 21.22
C LYS A 304 -22.97 -27.05 20.92
N GLY A 305 -24.02 -26.56 20.26
CA GLY A 305 -24.27 -25.13 20.04
C GLY A 305 -23.45 -24.44 18.95
N MET A 306 -22.58 -25.15 18.23
CA MET A 306 -21.84 -24.60 17.07
C MET A 306 -22.65 -24.65 15.77
N PHE A 307 -23.54 -25.63 15.68
CA PHE A 307 -24.40 -25.95 14.54
C PHE A 307 -25.80 -26.30 15.08
N ASN A 308 -26.82 -26.17 14.23
CA ASN A 308 -28.21 -26.48 14.56
C ASN A 308 -28.63 -27.86 14.06
N THR A 309 -28.01 -28.35 12.98
CA THR A 309 -28.44 -29.57 12.28
C THR A 309 -27.27 -30.53 12.02
N ALA A 310 -27.57 -31.83 11.89
CA ALA A 310 -26.57 -32.82 11.49
C ALA A 310 -26.05 -32.60 10.05
N LEU A 311 -26.85 -31.96 9.18
CA LEU A 311 -26.45 -31.61 7.81
C LEU A 311 -25.39 -30.50 7.79
N GLU A 312 -25.52 -29.50 8.67
CA GLU A 312 -24.45 -28.50 8.88
C GLU A 312 -23.16 -29.17 9.37
N VAL A 313 -23.25 -30.08 10.35
CA VAL A 313 -22.07 -30.83 10.83
C VAL A 313 -21.41 -31.62 9.70
N ALA A 314 -22.19 -32.35 8.88
CA ALA A 314 -21.66 -33.13 7.77
C ALA A 314 -20.95 -32.24 6.74
N LYS A 315 -21.48 -31.04 6.45
CA LYS A 315 -20.85 -30.04 5.58
C LYS A 315 -19.53 -29.47 6.15
N PHE A 316 -19.33 -29.56 7.46
CA PHE A 316 -18.09 -29.17 8.15
C PHE A 316 -17.32 -30.38 8.72
N GLU A 317 -17.58 -31.61 8.25
CA GLU A 317 -16.82 -32.79 8.68
C GLU A 317 -15.36 -32.67 8.21
N GLY A 318 -14.42 -33.10 9.04
CA GLY A 318 -12.99 -32.89 8.80
C GLY A 318 -12.49 -31.45 9.01
N ALA A 319 -13.36 -30.47 9.29
CA ALA A 319 -12.93 -29.08 9.46
C ALA A 319 -12.05 -28.87 10.71
N ALA A 320 -11.06 -27.98 10.58
CA ALA A 320 -10.13 -27.62 11.65
C ALA A 320 -10.77 -26.65 12.67
N ILE A 321 -10.73 -27.02 13.94
CA ILE A 321 -11.26 -26.27 15.08
C ILE A 321 -10.15 -26.01 16.11
N ARG A 322 -10.35 -25.03 17.00
CA ARG A 322 -9.37 -24.70 18.04
C ARG A 322 -10.09 -24.19 19.30
N THR A 323 -9.56 -24.49 20.48
CA THR A 323 -10.06 -23.91 21.75
C THR A 323 -9.50 -22.50 21.96
N VAL A 324 -10.11 -21.74 22.88
CA VAL A 324 -9.52 -20.49 23.41
C VAL A 324 -8.15 -20.76 24.05
N SER A 325 -8.03 -21.87 24.78
CA SER A 325 -6.81 -22.40 25.40
C SER A 325 -5.75 -22.87 24.39
N GLY A 326 -6.02 -22.76 23.08
CA GLY A 326 -5.03 -22.90 22.01
C GLY A 326 -4.84 -24.32 21.46
N ILE A 327 -5.50 -25.33 22.02
CA ILE A 327 -5.46 -26.73 21.58
C ILE A 327 -6.14 -26.87 20.20
N ARG A 328 -5.49 -27.51 19.22
CA ARG A 328 -6.08 -27.78 17.89
C ARG A 328 -6.91 -29.05 17.92
N GLY A 329 -7.88 -29.13 17.02
CA GLY A 329 -8.72 -30.31 16.83
C GLY A 329 -9.42 -30.35 15.48
N GLN A 330 -10.22 -31.39 15.27
CA GLN A 330 -10.95 -31.65 14.03
C GLN A 330 -12.37 -32.13 14.33
N VAL A 331 -13.34 -31.66 13.53
CA VAL A 331 -14.70 -32.24 13.46
C VAL A 331 -14.60 -33.67 12.90
N LYS A 332 -15.23 -34.66 13.54
CA LYS A 332 -15.12 -36.08 13.12
C LYS A 332 -16.42 -36.78 12.72
N LYS A 333 -17.57 -36.48 13.33
CA LYS A 333 -18.89 -36.98 12.90
C LYS A 333 -20.02 -36.26 13.63
N ALA A 334 -21.16 -36.08 12.97
CA ALA A 334 -22.42 -35.72 13.63
C ALA A 334 -22.85 -36.76 14.69
N LEU A 335 -23.47 -36.28 15.75
CA LEU A 335 -24.21 -37.08 16.72
C LEU A 335 -25.71 -37.01 16.37
N ARG A 336 -26.47 -38.02 16.82
CA ARG A 336 -27.93 -38.06 16.65
C ARG A 336 -28.62 -37.07 17.58
N GLU A 337 -28.19 -37.06 18.83
CA GLU A 337 -28.73 -36.23 19.92
C GLU A 337 -27.56 -35.64 20.75
N PRO A 338 -27.66 -34.38 21.20
CA PRO A 338 -28.63 -33.37 20.78
C PRO A 338 -28.40 -32.92 19.32
N PRO A 339 -29.41 -32.35 18.63
CA PRO A 339 -29.27 -31.94 17.22
C PRO A 339 -28.17 -30.90 17.04
N GLY A 340 -27.42 -31.02 15.94
CA GLY A 340 -26.25 -30.16 15.65
C GLY A 340 -25.01 -30.44 16.51
N ALA A 341 -25.08 -31.37 17.47
CA ALA A 341 -23.91 -31.82 18.22
C ALA A 341 -23.01 -32.74 17.38
N PHE A 342 -21.72 -32.74 17.71
CA PHE A 342 -20.73 -33.51 16.97
C PHE A 342 -19.60 -34.02 17.85
N ARG A 343 -19.00 -35.13 17.43
CA ARG A 343 -17.75 -35.64 17.97
C ARG A 343 -16.58 -34.91 17.34
N ALA A 344 -15.71 -34.38 18.19
CA ALA A 344 -14.42 -33.83 17.82
C ALA A 344 -13.26 -34.65 18.40
N THR A 345 -12.10 -34.54 17.78
CA THR A 345 -10.80 -35.02 18.32
C THR A 345 -9.84 -33.86 18.48
N PHE A 346 -9.09 -33.84 19.58
CA PHE A 346 -8.14 -32.78 19.94
C PHE A 346 -6.75 -33.37 20.21
N GLU A 347 -5.73 -32.51 20.16
CA GLU A 347 -4.34 -32.90 20.47
C GLU A 347 -4.18 -33.41 21.91
N ASP A 348 -4.88 -32.75 22.85
CA ASP A 348 -4.88 -33.00 24.29
C ASP A 348 -6.27 -32.75 24.90
N LYS A 349 -6.44 -33.08 26.19
CA LYS A 349 -7.70 -32.96 26.93
C LYS A 349 -8.10 -31.50 27.18
N ILE A 350 -9.18 -31.07 26.52
CA ILE A 350 -9.82 -29.76 26.74
C ILE A 350 -10.54 -29.69 28.11
N LEU A 351 -10.95 -28.50 28.55
CA LEU A 351 -11.78 -28.33 29.75
C LEU A 351 -13.25 -28.09 29.39
N LEU A 352 -14.17 -28.48 30.28
CA LEU A 352 -15.61 -28.17 30.13
C LEU A 352 -15.92 -26.65 30.15
N ARG A 353 -14.96 -25.83 30.59
CA ARG A 353 -15.04 -24.35 30.56
C ARG A 353 -14.44 -23.73 29.29
N ASP A 354 -13.81 -24.53 28.42
CA ASP A 354 -13.23 -24.03 27.17
C ASP A 354 -14.33 -23.71 26.15
N LEU A 355 -14.21 -22.57 25.46
CA LEU A 355 -14.95 -22.32 24.22
C LEU A 355 -14.16 -22.88 23.03
N VAL A 356 -14.83 -23.68 22.20
CA VAL A 356 -14.30 -24.18 20.93
C VAL A 356 -14.78 -23.27 19.81
N PHE A 357 -13.93 -22.95 18.84
CA PHE A 357 -14.34 -22.21 17.65
C PHE A 357 -13.81 -22.80 16.34
N LEU A 358 -14.64 -22.69 15.29
CA LEU A 358 -14.29 -22.94 13.89
C LEU A 358 -14.03 -21.59 13.22
N ARG A 359 -12.87 -21.44 12.55
CA ARG A 359 -12.45 -20.19 11.90
C ARG A 359 -12.92 -20.13 10.44
N SER A 360 -14.22 -19.95 10.23
CA SER A 360 -14.81 -19.76 8.91
C SER A 360 -14.66 -18.32 8.40
N TRP A 361 -15.00 -18.10 7.14
CA TRP A 361 -14.92 -16.81 6.47
C TRP A 361 -16.04 -16.65 5.46
N VAL A 362 -16.58 -15.44 5.34
CA VAL A 362 -17.74 -15.13 4.48
C VAL A 362 -17.39 -13.94 3.60
N THR A 363 -17.76 -13.99 2.31
CA THR A 363 -17.59 -12.89 1.36
C THR A 363 -18.44 -11.67 1.76
N VAL A 364 -17.94 -10.48 1.44
CA VAL A 364 -18.57 -9.20 1.80
C VAL A 364 -18.70 -8.35 0.54
N PRO A 365 -19.90 -8.21 -0.04
CA PRO A 365 -20.08 -7.39 -1.23
C PRO A 365 -19.86 -5.91 -0.93
N VAL A 366 -19.22 -5.21 -1.86
CA VAL A 366 -19.10 -3.75 -1.88
C VAL A 366 -20.48 -3.15 -2.22
N PRO A 367 -21.00 -2.17 -1.46
CA PRO A 367 -22.28 -1.54 -1.77
C PRO A 367 -22.18 -0.77 -3.10
N ARG A 368 -23.15 -0.98 -4.00
CA ARG A 368 -23.24 -0.25 -5.27
C ARG A 368 -23.93 1.09 -5.07
N PHE A 369 -23.27 2.01 -4.37
CA PHE A 369 -23.76 3.36 -4.08
C PHE A 369 -22.78 4.41 -4.62
N TYR A 370 -23.31 5.32 -5.43
CA TYR A 370 -22.59 6.43 -6.06
C TYR A 370 -23.57 7.60 -6.22
N THR A 371 -23.19 8.80 -5.79
CA THR A 371 -23.99 10.02 -5.96
C THR A 371 -23.04 11.21 -6.19
N PRO A 372 -23.10 11.93 -7.32
CA PRO A 372 -22.26 13.10 -7.54
C PRO A 372 -22.63 14.26 -6.58
N VAL A 373 -21.66 15.12 -6.28
CA VAL A 373 -21.89 16.34 -5.48
C VAL A 373 -22.28 17.49 -6.42
N SER A 374 -23.58 17.71 -6.57
CA SER A 374 -24.21 18.69 -7.47
C SER A 374 -24.35 20.09 -6.85
N ASP A 375 -23.26 20.58 -6.27
CA ASP A 375 -23.14 21.85 -5.54
C ASP A 375 -23.60 23.08 -6.34
N HIS A 376 -23.33 23.09 -7.65
CA HIS A 376 -23.70 24.16 -8.58
C HIS A 376 -25.11 24.01 -9.20
N LEU A 377 -25.91 23.04 -8.74
CA LEU A 377 -27.33 22.89 -9.12
C LEU A 377 -28.27 23.25 -7.95
N LEU A 378 -27.73 23.82 -6.87
CA LEU A 378 -28.49 24.23 -5.69
C LEU A 378 -28.48 25.76 -5.58
N ALA A 379 -29.64 26.32 -5.23
CA ALA A 379 -29.76 27.73 -4.86
C ALA A 379 -28.76 28.06 -3.74
N SER A 380 -28.20 29.26 -3.72
CA SER A 380 -27.12 29.64 -2.79
C SER A 380 -27.46 29.48 -1.30
N ASP A 381 -28.75 29.51 -0.93
CA ASP A 381 -29.23 29.26 0.43
C ASP A 381 -29.29 27.76 0.82
N LYS A 382 -29.23 26.84 -0.16
CA LYS A 382 -29.45 25.40 0.01
C LYS A 382 -28.13 24.63 -0.03
N LYS A 383 -27.80 24.05 1.11
CA LYS A 383 -26.60 23.22 1.33
C LYS A 383 -26.75 21.82 0.74
N TRP A 384 -25.65 21.22 0.24
CA TRP A 384 -25.69 19.87 -0.33
C TRP A 384 -25.81 18.80 0.77
N GLU A 385 -26.98 18.17 0.89
CA GLU A 385 -27.23 17.06 1.82
C GLU A 385 -27.10 15.68 1.16
N GLY A 386 -26.01 14.99 1.46
CA GLY A 386 -25.82 13.57 1.11
C GLY A 386 -26.32 12.59 2.17
N MET A 387 -26.02 11.31 1.96
CA MET A 387 -26.24 10.24 2.95
C MET A 387 -25.52 10.58 4.26
N ARG A 388 -26.26 10.66 5.37
CA ARG A 388 -25.73 10.96 6.71
C ARG A 388 -25.05 9.72 7.33
N THR A 389 -24.04 9.95 8.20
CA THR A 389 -23.27 8.86 8.83
C THR A 389 -24.09 8.09 9.87
N VAL A 390 -23.69 6.85 10.21
CA VAL A 390 -24.40 6.03 11.21
C VAL A 390 -24.31 6.65 12.62
N GLY A 391 -23.30 7.49 12.88
CA GLY A 391 -23.24 8.31 14.09
C GLY A 391 -24.31 9.41 14.10
N ARG A 392 -24.38 10.22 13.03
CA ARG A 392 -25.35 11.33 12.91
C ARG A 392 -26.80 10.82 12.91
N LEU A 393 -27.10 9.76 12.14
CA LEU A 393 -28.42 9.12 12.10
C LEU A 393 -28.87 8.52 13.45
N ARG A 394 -27.94 8.20 14.35
CA ARG A 394 -28.24 7.76 15.71
C ARG A 394 -28.54 8.93 16.64
N PHE A 395 -27.71 9.96 16.59
CA PHE A 395 -27.91 11.21 17.34
C PHE A 395 -29.25 11.86 17.01
N GLU A 396 -29.56 12.04 15.72
CA GLU A 396 -30.83 12.60 15.22
C GLU A 396 -32.07 11.78 15.62
N ARG A 397 -31.90 10.52 16.04
CA ARG A 397 -32.98 9.61 16.49
C ARG A 397 -32.94 9.30 18.00
N GLY A 398 -32.03 9.92 18.76
CA GLY A 398 -31.82 9.62 20.19
C GLY A 398 -31.31 8.20 20.50
N LEU A 399 -30.84 7.44 19.49
CA LEU A 399 -30.50 6.02 19.62
C LEU A 399 -29.05 5.83 20.11
N LYS A 400 -28.88 5.15 21.25
CA LYS A 400 -27.56 4.76 21.74
C LYS A 400 -26.91 3.69 20.82
N PRO A 401 -25.57 3.66 20.69
CA PRO A 401 -24.88 2.58 19.98
C PRO A 401 -25.14 1.22 20.64
N PRO A 402 -25.43 0.15 19.88
CA PRO A 402 -25.62 -1.18 20.45
C PRO A 402 -24.27 -1.73 20.95
N GLN A 403 -24.18 -1.91 22.26
CA GLN A 403 -23.08 -2.61 22.93
C GLN A 403 -23.51 -4.04 23.28
N LYS A 404 -22.55 -4.89 23.63
CA LYS A 404 -22.78 -6.25 24.14
C LYS A 404 -21.86 -6.47 25.31
N ASP A 405 -22.42 -6.85 26.45
CA ASP A 405 -21.68 -6.92 27.71
C ASP A 405 -20.59 -8.01 27.64
N ASP A 406 -20.93 -9.19 27.09
CA ASP A 406 -19.99 -10.28 26.74
C ASP A 406 -18.81 -9.87 25.83
N SER A 407 -18.85 -8.67 25.23
CA SER A 407 -17.83 -8.13 24.32
C SER A 407 -17.05 -6.95 24.90
N LEU A 408 -17.34 -6.54 26.13
CA LEU A 408 -16.54 -5.57 26.88
C LEU A 408 -15.32 -6.26 27.48
N TYR A 409 -14.22 -5.52 27.62
CA TYR A 409 -13.03 -6.01 28.31
C TYR A 409 -13.14 -5.70 29.80
N HIS A 410 -13.03 -6.73 30.63
CA HIS A 410 -12.98 -6.63 32.08
C HIS A 410 -11.60 -7.06 32.60
N PRO A 411 -11.12 -6.51 33.74
CA PRO A 411 -9.95 -7.06 34.41
C PRO A 411 -10.20 -8.52 34.84
N VAL A 412 -9.20 -9.38 34.70
CA VAL A 412 -9.34 -10.82 34.99
C VAL A 412 -8.33 -11.21 36.07
N GLU A 413 -8.79 -11.27 37.30
CA GLU A 413 -8.04 -11.83 38.43
C GLU A 413 -7.88 -13.35 38.25
N ARG A 414 -6.63 -13.82 38.26
CA ARG A 414 -6.29 -15.24 38.12
C ARG A 414 -5.86 -15.78 39.47
N ARG A 415 -6.57 -16.78 39.97
CA ARG A 415 -6.14 -17.58 41.12
C ARG A 415 -4.84 -18.32 40.78
N PRO A 416 -3.95 -18.58 41.75
CA PRO A 416 -2.77 -19.42 41.52
C PRO A 416 -3.19 -20.81 41.03
N PHE A 417 -2.33 -21.45 40.23
CA PHE A 417 -2.57 -22.80 39.73
C PHE A 417 -2.05 -23.84 40.73
N GLU A 418 -2.98 -24.45 41.47
CA GLU A 418 -2.72 -25.61 42.31
C GLU A 418 -2.72 -26.88 41.44
N SER A 419 -1.57 -27.52 41.32
CA SER A 419 -1.44 -28.81 40.61
C SER A 419 -1.98 -29.96 41.46
N ALA A 420 -2.73 -30.86 40.84
CA ALA A 420 -3.19 -32.07 41.51
C ALA A 420 -1.99 -33.01 41.84
N PRO A 421 -1.98 -33.68 43.01
CA PRO A 421 -0.91 -34.60 43.38
C PRO A 421 -0.84 -35.83 42.47
N LEU A 422 0.35 -36.41 42.33
CA LEU A 422 0.61 -37.56 41.46
C LEU A 422 0.03 -38.86 42.07
N VAL A 423 -1.15 -39.27 41.63
CA VAL A 423 -1.77 -40.53 42.06
C VAL A 423 -1.22 -41.72 41.26
N ILE A 424 -0.40 -42.55 41.90
CA ILE A 424 0.15 -43.79 41.30
C ILE A 424 -0.88 -44.93 41.40
N PRO A 425 -1.16 -45.69 40.32
CA PRO A 425 -2.08 -46.83 40.38
C PRO A 425 -1.62 -47.93 41.36
N LYS A 426 -2.56 -48.48 42.13
CA LYS A 426 -2.29 -49.51 43.17
C LYS A 426 -1.70 -50.82 42.63
N THR A 427 -1.85 -51.11 41.34
CA THR A 427 -1.19 -52.24 40.66
C THR A 427 0.29 -51.94 40.48
N LEU A 428 0.62 -50.86 39.76
CA LEU A 428 1.97 -50.38 39.54
C LEU A 428 2.74 -50.18 40.86
N GLN A 429 2.09 -49.66 41.91
CA GLN A 429 2.69 -49.48 43.24
C GLN A 429 3.13 -50.81 43.90
N LYS A 430 2.47 -51.93 43.61
CA LYS A 430 2.88 -53.27 44.06
C LYS A 430 4.07 -53.79 43.26
N GLU A 431 4.06 -53.56 41.94
CA GLU A 431 5.04 -54.05 40.97
C GLU A 431 6.38 -53.27 40.99
N LEU A 432 6.36 -51.99 41.38
CA LEU A 432 7.57 -51.15 41.48
C LEU A 432 8.66 -51.81 42.34
N PRO A 433 9.95 -51.79 41.93
CA PRO A 433 11.06 -52.25 42.77
C PRO A 433 11.08 -51.53 44.12
N TYR A 434 11.48 -52.22 45.20
CA TYR A 434 11.41 -51.68 46.58
C TYR A 434 12.06 -50.28 46.75
N ARG A 435 13.18 -50.01 46.05
CA ARG A 435 13.87 -48.70 46.04
C ARG A 435 13.02 -47.56 45.44
N LEU A 436 12.09 -47.88 44.53
CA LEU A 436 11.24 -46.95 43.80
C LEU A 436 9.77 -46.96 44.27
N LYS A 437 9.38 -47.87 45.18
CA LYS A 437 8.06 -47.83 45.80
C LYS A 437 7.92 -46.48 46.52
N PRO A 438 6.81 -45.73 46.31
CA PRO A 438 6.62 -44.45 46.95
C PRO A 438 6.73 -44.60 48.46
N LYS A 439 7.76 -43.98 49.03
CA LYS A 439 7.80 -43.65 50.46
C LYS A 439 6.93 -42.42 50.72
N GLU A 440 5.73 -42.42 50.13
CA GLU A 440 4.59 -41.83 50.77
C GLU A 440 4.47 -42.57 52.10
N GLY A 441 5.01 -41.93 53.13
CA GLY A 441 4.33 -42.00 54.40
C GLY A 441 2.88 -41.64 54.11
N ALA A 442 2.01 -42.65 54.21
CA ALA A 442 0.69 -42.38 54.73
C ALA A 442 0.85 -41.51 55.99
N LEU A 443 -0.26 -40.96 56.47
CA LEU A 443 -0.35 -40.66 57.90
C LEU A 443 -0.36 -42.00 58.66
N ILE A 444 0.83 -42.63 58.73
CA ILE A 444 1.35 -43.31 59.92
C ILE A 444 1.23 -42.25 60.99
N LYS A 445 0.05 -42.19 61.61
CA LYS A 445 -0.17 -41.55 62.89
C LYS A 445 0.82 -42.25 63.80
N LYS A 446 1.99 -41.61 64.06
CA LYS A 446 3.13 -42.19 64.76
C LYS A 446 2.61 -42.74 66.08
N ASN A 447 2.39 -44.06 66.08
CA ASN A 447 1.57 -44.80 67.01
C ASN A 447 0.24 -44.09 67.37
N LYS A 448 -0.86 -44.54 66.74
CA LYS A 448 -2.04 -44.81 67.57
C LYS A 448 -1.65 -45.91 68.57
N GLY A 449 -1.10 -45.50 69.71
CA GLY A 449 -1.34 -46.21 70.96
C GLY A 449 -2.82 -46.12 71.31
N ASP A 450 -3.21 -46.69 72.45
CA ASP A 450 -4.61 -46.66 72.85
C ASP A 450 -5.14 -45.22 72.92
N PRO A 451 -6.38 -44.95 72.45
CA PRO A 451 -6.95 -43.61 72.46
C PRO A 451 -6.94 -42.94 73.84
N LEU A 452 -7.05 -43.76 74.91
CA LEU A 452 -6.93 -43.34 76.30
C LEU A 452 -5.51 -42.83 76.63
N VAL A 453 -4.47 -43.56 76.23
CA VAL A 453 -3.07 -43.16 76.47
C VAL A 453 -2.79 -41.84 75.76
N ASN A 454 -3.14 -41.71 74.48
CA ASN A 454 -2.92 -40.46 73.73
C ASN A 454 -3.81 -39.29 74.20
N MET A 455 -4.92 -39.54 74.92
CA MET A 455 -5.69 -38.48 75.59
C MET A 455 -5.04 -38.00 76.89
N HIS A 456 -4.38 -38.90 77.63
CA HIS A 456 -3.76 -38.59 78.92
C HIS A 456 -2.25 -38.25 78.85
N THR A 457 -1.60 -38.36 77.68
CA THR A 457 -0.19 -37.99 77.49
C THR A 457 0.04 -36.76 76.61
N VAL A 458 -1.02 -36.12 76.10
CA VAL A 458 -0.90 -34.80 75.46
C VAL A 458 -0.65 -33.76 76.55
N VAL A 459 0.57 -33.24 76.58
CA VAL A 459 0.91 -32.03 77.36
C VAL A 459 0.15 -30.86 76.74
N ILE A 460 -0.81 -30.33 77.50
CA ILE A 460 -1.44 -29.05 77.19
C ILE A 460 -0.52 -27.97 77.74
N LEU A 461 0.13 -27.23 76.83
CA LEU A 461 0.96 -26.08 77.17
C LEU A 461 0.11 -25.00 77.84
N GLU A 462 0.67 -24.30 78.82
CA GLU A 462 -0.03 -23.17 79.44
C GLU A 462 -0.07 -21.94 78.49
N PRO A 463 -0.99 -20.98 78.67
CA PRO A 463 -1.16 -19.83 77.75
C PRO A 463 0.03 -18.86 77.62
N HIS A 464 1.15 -19.14 78.30
CA HIS A 464 2.42 -18.40 78.21
C HIS A 464 3.52 -19.18 77.47
N GLU A 465 3.27 -20.45 77.12
CA GLU A 465 4.14 -21.36 76.38
C GLU A 465 3.65 -21.66 74.95
N SER A 466 2.43 -21.20 74.60
CA SER A 466 1.66 -21.54 73.39
C SER A 466 1.71 -20.49 72.29
#